data_AF-A0A5C7QHY0-F1
#
_entry.id   AF-A0A5C7QHY0-F1
#
_cell.length_a   1.000
_cell.length_b   1.000
_cell.length_c   1.000
_cell.angle_alpha   90.00
_cell.angle_beta   90.00
_cell.angle_gamma   90.00
#
_symmetry.space_group_name_H-M   'P 1'
#
loop_
_entity.id
_entity.type
_entity.pdbx_description
1 polymer ?
#
loop_
_entity_poly.entity_id
_entity_poly.type
_entity_poly.pdbx_seq_one_letter_code
_entity_poly.pdbx_strand_id
1 'polypeptide(L)'
;MVVYILQAASFIVGITGIVAVVINYVKRDDTLGTIYESHFTWQIRTFWWSLLWAVLGFATMIVLVGFAILAADVVWTIYRIVKGFLNWNDGKPMAV
;
A
#
# COMPACT_ATOMS: atom_id res chain seq x y z
N MET A 1 5.85 -9.66 -5.63
CA MET A 1 6.98 -8.70 -5.76
C MET A 1 6.63 -7.41 -6.50
N VAL A 2 6.28 -7.47 -7.80
CA VAL A 2 6.11 -6.28 -8.67
C VAL A 2 5.18 -5.22 -8.07
N VAL A 3 4.03 -5.63 -7.51
CA VAL A 3 3.08 -4.71 -6.88
C VAL A 3 3.71 -3.91 -5.73
N TYR A 4 4.56 -4.52 -4.89
CA TYR A 4 5.26 -3.79 -3.83
C TYR A 4 6.25 -2.76 -4.39
N ILE A 5 6.94 -3.10 -5.49
CA ILE A 5 7.85 -2.18 -6.17
C ILE A 5 7.08 -1.00 -6.74
N LEU A 6 5.93 -1.23 -7.37
CA LEU A 6 5.08 -0.17 -7.91
C LEU A 6 4.51 0.75 -6.81
N GLN A 7 4.15 0.18 -5.65
CA GLN A 7 3.77 0.95 -4.45
C GLN A 7 4.94 1.75 -3.88
N ALA A 8 6.17 1.23 -3.88
CA ALA A 8 7.34 2.00 -3.46
C ALA A 8 7.66 3.14 -4.46
N ALA A 9 7.55 2.86 -5.76
CA ALA A 9 7.78 3.84 -6.82
C ALA A 9 6.75 4.99 -6.80
N SER A 10 5.58 4.80 -6.17
CA SER A 10 4.53 5.83 -6.14
C SER A 10 4.92 7.03 -5.28
N PHE A 11 5.89 6.89 -4.38
CA PHE A 11 6.43 8.04 -3.64
C PHE A 11 7.18 9.03 -4.55
N ILE A 12 7.63 8.59 -5.73
CA ILE A 12 8.34 9.43 -6.69
C ILE A 12 7.40 9.83 -7.84
N VAL A 13 6.66 8.86 -8.36
CA VAL A 13 5.88 9.01 -9.61
C VAL A 13 4.38 9.22 -9.36
N GLY A 14 3.87 8.87 -8.18
CA GLY A 14 2.45 8.93 -7.83
C GLY A 14 1.61 7.87 -8.53
N ILE A 15 1.50 7.93 -9.86
CA ILE A 15 0.54 7.13 -10.64
C ILE A 15 0.82 5.61 -10.59
N THR A 16 2.05 5.19 -10.27
CA THR A 16 2.38 3.76 -10.14
C THR A 16 1.62 3.08 -9.01
N GLY A 17 1.16 3.83 -7.99
CA GLY A 17 0.32 3.29 -6.92
C GLY A 17 -1.07 2.87 -7.42
N ILE A 18 -1.62 3.61 -8.39
CA ILE A 18 -2.87 3.27 -9.06
C ILE A 18 -2.68 2.02 -9.92
N VAL A 19 -1.59 1.96 -10.69
CA VAL A 19 -1.25 0.76 -11.47
C VAL A 19 -1.12 -0.46 -10.56
N ALA A 20 -0.48 -0.32 -9.40
CA ALA A 20 -0.33 -1.39 -8.42
C ALA A 20 -1.68 -1.92 -7.92
N VAL A 21 -2.61 -1.03 -7.53
CA VAL A 21 -3.93 -1.46 -7.04
C VAL A 21 -4.78 -2.08 -8.15
N VAL A 22 -4.68 -1.57 -9.37
CA VAL A 22 -5.37 -2.16 -10.54
C VAL A 22 -4.88 -3.59 -10.77
N ILE A 23 -3.57 -3.82 -10.76
CA ILE A 23 -3.01 -5.18 -10.88
C ILE A 23 -3.56 -6.08 -9.76
N ASN A 24 -3.62 -5.59 -8.52
CA ASN A 24 -4.17 -6.38 -7.43
C ASN A 24 -5.61 -6.81 -7.68
N TYR A 25 -6.48 -5.92 -8.16
CA TYR A 25 -7.86 -6.29 -8.45
C TYR A 25 -7.99 -7.21 -9.66
N VAL A 26 -7.28 -6.92 -10.75
CA VAL A 26 -7.33 -7.72 -11.98
C VAL A 26 -6.79 -9.14 -11.77
N LYS A 27 -5.76 -9.29 -10.94
CA LYS A 27 -5.09 -10.58 -10.70
C LYS A 27 -5.52 -11.24 -9.39
N ARG A 28 -6.56 -10.74 -8.72
CA ARG A 28 -6.97 -11.25 -7.41
C ARG A 28 -7.41 -12.71 -7.47
N ASP A 29 -8.22 -13.06 -8.46
CA ASP A 29 -8.79 -14.40 -8.59
C ASP A 29 -7.71 -15.46 -8.86
N ASP A 30 -6.64 -15.08 -9.57
CA ASP A 30 -5.47 -15.93 -9.83
C ASP A 30 -4.71 -16.30 -8.54
N THR A 31 -4.94 -15.58 -7.44
CA THR A 31 -4.23 -15.81 -6.16
C THR A 31 -5.01 -16.64 -5.16
N LEU A 32 -6.27 -16.98 -5.44
CA LEU A 32 -7.16 -17.69 -4.50
C LEU A 32 -6.56 -19.05 -4.08
N GLY A 33 -6.57 -19.31 -2.77
CA GLY A 33 -6.02 -20.55 -2.21
C GLY A 33 -4.48 -20.60 -2.19
N THR A 34 -3.81 -19.50 -2.55
CA THR A 34 -2.34 -19.36 -2.44
C THR A 34 -1.97 -18.40 -1.31
N ILE A 35 -0.69 -18.42 -0.90
CA ILE A 35 -0.17 -17.44 0.07
C ILE A 35 -0.32 -15.99 -0.42
N TYR A 36 -0.40 -15.78 -1.74
CA TYR A 36 -0.46 -14.45 -2.36
C TYR A 36 -1.81 -13.76 -2.18
N GLU A 37 -2.88 -14.50 -1.92
CA GLU A 37 -4.21 -13.94 -1.66
C GLU A 37 -4.16 -12.93 -0.50
N SER A 38 -3.44 -13.30 0.56
CA SER A 38 -3.23 -12.45 1.73
C SER A 38 -2.37 -11.22 1.41
N HIS A 39 -1.36 -11.36 0.55
CA HIS A 39 -0.53 -10.23 0.11
C HIS A 39 -1.32 -9.23 -0.73
N PHE A 40 -2.16 -9.72 -1.66
CA PHE A 40 -3.00 -8.87 -2.49
C PHE A 40 -4.00 -8.09 -1.64
N THR A 41 -4.66 -8.75 -0.69
CA THR A 41 -5.57 -8.10 0.26
C THR A 41 -4.83 -7.06 1.12
N TRP A 42 -3.62 -7.38 1.58
CA TRP A 42 -2.78 -6.44 2.34
C TRP A 42 -2.43 -5.20 1.51
N GLN A 43 -1.99 -5.38 0.26
CA GLN A 43 -1.60 -4.32 -0.65
C GLN A 43 -2.77 -3.41 -1.03
N ILE A 44 -3.94 -3.99 -1.32
CA ILE A 44 -5.19 -3.25 -1.59
C ILE A 44 -5.55 -2.38 -0.38
N ARG A 45 -5.55 -2.95 0.84
CA ARG A 45 -5.85 -2.19 2.05
C ARG A 45 -4.84 -1.08 2.30
N THR A 46 -3.54 -1.34 2.08
CA THR A 46 -2.50 -0.30 2.21
C THR A 46 -2.77 0.87 1.27
N PHE A 47 -3.11 0.60 0.00
CA PHE A 47 -3.42 1.66 -0.95
C PHE A 47 -4.60 2.53 -0.49
N TRP A 48 -5.73 1.91 -0.12
CA TRP A 48 -6.93 2.68 0.25
C TRP A 48 -6.78 3.43 1.57
N TRP A 49 -6.12 2.85 2.56
CA TRP A 49 -5.84 3.55 3.80
C TRP A 49 -4.87 4.72 3.59
N SER A 50 -3.80 4.53 2.82
CA SER A 50 -2.89 5.63 2.50
C SER A 50 -3.58 6.73 1.70
N LEU A 51 -4.40 6.38 0.71
CA LEU A 51 -5.17 7.36 -0.03
C LEU A 51 -6.12 8.16 0.88
N LEU A 52 -6.80 7.48 1.81
CA LEU A 52 -7.67 8.12 2.79
C LEU A 52 -6.89 9.09 3.68
N TRP A 53 -5.76 8.66 4.26
CA TRP A 53 -4.94 9.51 5.12
C TRP A 53 -4.28 10.65 4.36
N ALA A 54 -3.88 10.44 3.11
CA ALA A 54 -3.39 11.48 2.24
C ALA A 54 -4.47 12.55 2.01
N VAL A 55 -5.69 12.17 1.66
CA VAL A 55 -6.82 13.10 1.47
C VAL A 55 -7.12 13.87 2.76
N LEU A 56 -7.18 13.20 3.91
CA LEU A 56 -7.41 13.84 5.20
C LEU A 56 -6.26 14.78 5.59
N GLY A 57 -5.01 14.36 5.38
CA GLY A 57 -3.82 15.17 5.61
C GLY A 57 -3.80 16.43 4.75
N PHE A 58 -4.10 16.32 3.46
CA PHE A 58 -4.24 17.48 2.58
C PHE A 58 -5.37 18.41 3.01
N ALA A 59 -6.55 17.88 3.34
CA ALA A 59 -7.69 18.68 3.79
C ALA A 59 -7.42 19.45 5.09
N THR A 60 -6.58 18.90 5.97
CA THR A 60 -6.24 19.50 7.27
C THR A 60 -4.95 20.31 7.27
N MET A 61 -4.33 20.54 6.10
CA MET A 61 -3.15 21.42 5.99
C MET A 61 -3.44 22.86 6.40
N ILE A 62 -4.69 23.33 6.24
CA ILE A 62 -5.12 24.68 6.61
C ILE A 62 -4.86 24.98 8.10
N VAL A 63 -4.98 23.95 8.95
CA VAL A 63 -4.76 24.05 10.40
C VAL A 63 -3.40 23.51 10.83
N LEU A 64 -2.46 23.32 9.88
CA LEU A 64 -1.09 22.78 10.05
C LEU A 64 -0.98 21.35 10.58
N VAL A 65 -2.06 20.74 11.10
CA VAL A 65 -2.09 19.33 11.55
C VAL A 65 -1.87 18.36 10.39
N GLY A 66 -2.26 18.75 9.17
CA GLY A 66 -2.12 17.94 7.96
C GLY A 66 -0.70 17.41 7.71
N PHE A 67 0.33 18.19 8.02
CA PHE A 67 1.73 17.76 7.86
C PHE A 67 2.08 16.55 8.72
N ALA A 68 1.59 16.50 9.96
CA ALA A 68 1.82 15.36 10.85
C ALA A 68 1.08 14.10 10.37
N ILE A 69 -0.13 14.26 9.86
CA ILE A 69 -0.92 13.16 9.28
C ILE A 69 -0.22 12.60 8.05
N LEU A 70 0.22 13.45 7.12
CA LEU A 70 0.93 13.04 5.92
C LEU A 70 2.26 12.35 6.25
N ALA A 71 3.03 12.87 7.20
CA ALA A 71 4.27 12.24 7.64
C ALA A 71 4.03 10.86 8.25
N ALA A 72 3.00 10.73 9.11
CA ALA A 72 2.62 9.45 9.69
C ALA A 72 2.16 8.45 8.63
N ASP A 73 1.39 8.89 7.64
CA ASP A 73 0.94 8.04 6.54
C ASP A 73 2.10 7.51 5.68
N VAL A 74 3.09 8.37 5.37
CA VAL A 74 4.31 7.97 4.65
C VAL A 74 5.05 6.88 5.42
N VAL A 75 5.33 7.10 6.70
CA VAL A 75 6.06 6.13 7.54
C VAL A 75 5.28 4.81 7.65
N TRP A 76 3.97 4.89 7.90
CA TRP A 76 3.10 3.74 8.00
C TRP A 76 3.06 2.93 6.70
N THR A 77 2.95 3.61 5.55
CA THR A 77 2.92 2.98 4.23
C THR A 77 4.25 2.30 3.90
N ILE A 78 5.38 2.94 4.19
CA ILE A 78 6.72 2.32 4.03
C ILE A 78 6.82 1.05 4.87
N TYR A 79 6.44 1.11 6.15
CA TYR A 79 6.42 -0.06 7.02
C TYR A 79 5.58 -1.20 6.42
N ARG A 80 4.37 -0.90 5.94
CA ARG A 80 3.45 -1.89 5.35
C ARG A 80 4.05 -2.55 4.10
N ILE A 81 4.73 -1.78 3.26
CA ILE A 81 5.40 -2.28 2.05
C ILE A 81 6.58 -3.17 2.43
N VAL A 82 7.47 -2.71 3.31
CA VAL A 82 8.66 -3.47 3.75
C VAL A 82 8.24 -4.78 4.43
N LYS A 83 7.33 -4.73 5.39
CA LYS A 83 6.82 -5.94 6.05
C LYS A 83 6.18 -6.91 5.06
N GLY A 84 5.40 -6.38 4.12
CA GLY A 84 4.77 -7.17 3.08
C GLY A 84 5.78 -7.84 2.14
N PHE A 85 6.83 -7.13 1.77
CA PHE A 85 7.91 -7.63 0.92
C PHE A 85 8.74 -8.71 1.64
N LEU A 86 9.11 -8.49 2.90
CA LEU A 86 9.87 -9.46 3.69
C LEU A 86 9.09 -10.77 3.88
N ASN A 87 7.81 -10.70 4.24
CA ASN A 87 6.98 -11.90 4.34
C ASN A 87 6.86 -12.64 3.01
N TRP A 88 6.71 -11.91 1.90
CA TRP A 88 6.67 -12.51 0.57
C TRP A 88 7.98 -13.24 0.23
N ASN A 89 9.13 -12.62 0.53
CA ASN A 89 10.45 -13.22 0.33
C ASN A 89 10.68 -14.46 1.21
N ASP A 90 10.13 -14.44 2.43
CA ASP A 90 10.18 -15.56 3.37
C ASP A 90 9.13 -16.66 3.07
N GLY A 91 8.29 -16.51 2.05
CA GLY A 91 7.20 -17.45 1.75
C GLY A 91 6.08 -17.48 2.81
N LYS A 92 5.94 -16.41 3.59
CA LYS A 92 4.96 -16.28 4.69
C LYS A 92 3.75 -15.47 4.24
N PRO A 93 2.53 -15.83 4.67
CA PRO A 93 1.33 -15.03 4.39
C PRO A 93 1.33 -13.70 5.16
N MET A 94 0.37 -12.84 4.83
CA MET A 94 0.04 -11.62 5.57
C MET A 94 -1.13 -11.85 6.52
N ALA A 95 -1.10 -11.20 7.68
CA ALA A 95 -2.26 -11.10 8.55
C ALA A 95 -3.25 -10.10 7.94
N VAL A 96 -4.34 -10.62 7.36
CA VAL A 96 -5.42 -9.85 6.71
C VAL A 96 -6.79 -10.26 7.23
#